data_AF-A0A382S9N5-F1
#
_entry.id   AF-A0A382S9N5-F1
#
_cell.length_a   1.000
_cell.length_b   1.000
_cell.length_c   1.000
_cell.angle_alpha   90.00
_cell.angle_beta   90.00
_cell.angle_gamma   90.00
#
_symmetry.space_group_name_H-M   'P 1'
#
loop_
_entity.id
_entity.type
_entity.pdbx_description
1 polymer ?
#
loop_
_entity_poly.entity_id
_entity_poly.type
_entity_poly.pdbx_seq_one_letter_code
_entity_poly.pdbx_strand_id
1 'polypeptide(L)'
;MLVTPWNKQEAFKLGIIDKNGKSLKKARDLGTEEERSAFTLLHRLVFNCKRIMSKIPLVRSQLGTYATALFLLKEHYKIENLPEGQVSKYLLENNLIDLNNNISEEVIGFGNMLPMGEYKLKDQVTADDDEIDAQKGDIVSALEDTPPSDRVLGVDIFPVIHKKSNKKIYISLEDIND
;
A
#
# COMPACT_ATOMS: atom_id res chain seq x y z
N MET A 1 4.56 8.60 14.03
CA MET A 1 5.24 7.75 13.02
C MET A 1 5.44 8.44 11.68
N LEU A 2 4.40 8.98 11.02
CA LEU A 2 4.56 9.58 9.67
C LEU A 2 5.54 10.76 9.62
N VAL A 3 5.42 11.72 10.54
CA VAL A 3 6.31 12.88 10.66
C VAL A 3 7.53 12.64 11.57
N THR A 4 7.56 11.49 12.25
CA THR A 4 8.64 11.14 13.17
C THR A 4 9.88 10.77 12.35
N PRO A 5 11.05 11.41 12.54
CA PRO A 5 12.28 11.08 11.81
C PRO A 5 12.62 9.59 11.86
N TRP A 6 13.24 9.04 10.79
CA TRP A 6 13.52 7.59 10.71
C TRP A 6 14.34 7.11 11.89
N ASN A 7 15.39 7.85 12.26
CA ASN A 7 16.26 7.54 13.38
C ASN A 7 15.59 7.56 14.77
N LYS A 8 14.37 8.09 14.86
CA LYS A 8 13.58 8.14 16.09
C LYS A 8 12.50 7.06 16.16
N GLN A 9 12.27 6.30 15.08
CA GLN A 9 11.33 5.18 15.09
C GLN A 9 11.89 4.03 15.93
N GLU A 10 11.03 3.36 16.69
CA GLU A 10 11.45 2.19 17.46
C GLU A 10 11.96 1.07 16.55
N ALA A 11 11.30 0.85 15.40
CA ALA A 11 11.76 -0.06 14.36
C ALA A 11 13.18 0.24 13.86
N PHE A 12 13.59 1.51 13.81
CA PHE A 12 14.95 1.88 13.43
C PHE A 12 15.95 1.54 14.53
N LYS A 13 15.60 1.86 15.79
CA LYS A 13 16.46 1.55 16.95
C LYS A 13 16.66 0.04 17.13
N LEU A 14 15.63 -0.75 16.84
CA LEU A 14 15.65 -2.22 16.89
C LEU A 14 16.28 -2.87 15.64
N GLY A 15 16.77 -2.07 14.69
CA GLY A 15 17.41 -2.56 13.46
C GLY A 15 16.46 -3.29 12.51
N ILE A 16 15.16 -3.02 12.59
CA ILE A 16 14.13 -3.61 11.72
C ILE A 16 14.06 -2.86 10.39
N ILE A 17 14.31 -1.55 10.40
CA ILE A 17 14.35 -0.69 9.20
C ILE A 17 15.66 0.10 9.12
N ASP A 18 16.07 0.46 7.91
CA ASP A 18 17.26 1.29 7.67
C ASP A 18 16.99 2.80 7.86
N LYS A 19 18.02 3.63 7.63
CA LYS A 19 17.94 5.10 7.74
C LYS A 19 16.93 5.77 6.80
N ASN A 20 16.51 5.06 5.77
CA ASN A 20 15.51 5.49 4.80
C ASN A 20 14.16 4.79 5.03
N GLY A 21 14.00 4.02 6.10
CA GLY A 21 12.78 3.29 6.42
C GLY A 21 12.56 2.00 5.61
N LYS A 22 13.57 1.52 4.87
CA LYS A 22 13.48 0.24 4.15
C LYS A 22 13.58 -0.91 5.15
N SER A 23 12.73 -1.93 5.00
CA SER A 23 12.78 -3.12 5.85
C SER A 23 14.11 -3.87 5.71
N LEU A 24 14.74 -4.17 6.85
CA LEU A 24 15.95 -4.99 6.99
C LEU A 24 15.63 -6.39 7.52
N LYS A 25 14.58 -6.50 8.35
CA LYS A 25 14.02 -7.77 8.83
C LYS A 25 12.62 -7.97 8.24
N LYS A 26 12.20 -9.21 8.04
CA LYS A 26 10.81 -9.51 7.68
C LYS A 26 9.98 -9.63 8.94
N ALA A 27 8.68 -9.35 8.86
CA ALA A 27 7.79 -9.43 10.02
C ALA A 27 7.79 -10.82 10.69
N ARG A 28 7.86 -11.89 9.88
CA ARG A 28 8.01 -13.27 10.36
C ARG A 28 9.33 -13.57 11.08
N ASP A 29 10.38 -12.79 10.80
CA ASP A 29 11.71 -12.98 11.39
C ASP A 29 11.85 -12.20 12.71
N LEU A 30 10.78 -11.50 13.16
CA LEU A 30 10.75 -10.75 14.41
C LEU A 30 10.50 -11.71 15.59
N GLY A 31 11.52 -11.82 16.44
CA GLY A 31 11.58 -12.78 17.54
C GLY A 31 10.98 -12.27 18.83
N THR A 32 11.02 -10.95 19.07
CA THR A 32 10.57 -10.35 20.34
C THR A 32 9.26 -9.58 20.21
N GLU A 33 8.57 -9.38 21.34
CA GLU A 33 7.32 -8.63 21.40
C GLU A 33 7.55 -7.13 21.10
N GLU A 34 8.69 -6.60 21.51
CA GLU A 34 9.15 -5.24 21.20
C GLU A 34 9.36 -5.06 19.69
N GLU A 35 9.94 -6.07 19.03
CA GLU A 35 10.11 -6.03 17.58
C GLU A 35 8.76 -6.03 16.84
N ARG A 36 7.84 -6.92 17.25
CA ARG A 36 6.51 -7.03 16.62
C ARG A 36 5.66 -5.77 16.84
N SER A 37 5.68 -5.22 18.04
CA SER A 37 4.95 -3.98 18.37
C SER A 37 5.51 -2.75 17.63
N ALA A 38 6.81 -2.72 17.37
CA ALA A 38 7.46 -1.66 16.60
C ALA A 38 7.27 -1.79 15.08
N PHE A 39 6.77 -2.93 14.58
CA PHE A 39 6.67 -3.22 13.14
C PHE A 39 5.36 -3.90 12.72
N THR A 40 4.25 -3.47 13.33
CA THR A 40 2.90 -3.94 12.97
C THR A 40 2.51 -3.59 11.53
N LEU A 41 1.37 -4.09 11.05
CA LEU A 41 0.79 -3.71 9.76
C LEU A 41 0.67 -2.19 9.60
N LEU A 42 0.18 -1.48 10.63
CA LEU A 42 0.09 -0.03 10.63
C LEU A 42 1.47 0.64 10.50
N HIS A 43 2.50 0.09 11.14
CA HIS A 43 3.87 0.60 10.99
C HIS A 43 4.39 0.46 9.57
N ARG A 44 4.26 -0.73 8.98
CA ARG A 44 4.67 -0.99 7.59
C ARG A 44 3.96 -0.06 6.63
N LEU A 45 2.66 0.13 6.79
CA LEU A 45 1.86 1.06 5.99
C LEU A 45 2.37 2.50 6.11
N VAL A 46 2.49 3.02 7.34
CA VAL A 46 2.97 4.38 7.57
C VAL A 46 4.40 4.56 7.06
N PHE A 47 5.24 3.54 7.17
CA PHE A 47 6.61 3.58 6.67
C PHE A 47 6.67 3.52 5.14
N ASN A 48 5.80 2.75 4.48
CA ASN A 48 5.64 2.77 3.02
C ASN A 48 5.23 4.17 2.55
N CYS A 49 4.18 4.74 3.13
CA CYS A 49 3.74 6.11 2.83
C CYS A 49 4.88 7.12 3.04
N LYS A 50 5.55 7.05 4.18
CA LYS A 50 6.65 7.96 4.51
C LYS A 50 7.84 7.84 3.53
N ARG A 51 8.16 6.63 3.06
CA ARG A 51 9.23 6.41 2.07
C ARG A 51 8.90 7.05 0.73
N ILE A 52 7.68 6.86 0.27
CA ILE A 52 7.18 7.47 -0.98
C ILE A 52 7.29 9.00 -0.86
N MET A 53 6.75 9.57 0.22
CA MET A 53 6.82 11.02 0.50
C MET A 53 8.26 11.54 0.59
N SER A 54 9.21 10.74 1.06
CA SER A 54 10.62 11.17 1.21
C SER A 54 11.45 11.14 -0.07
N LYS A 55 11.00 10.43 -1.12
CA LYS A 55 11.75 10.26 -2.38
C LYS A 55 11.39 11.31 -3.44
N ILE A 56 10.37 12.13 -3.22
CA ILE A 56 9.87 13.05 -4.24
C ILE A 56 9.88 14.47 -3.66
N PRO A 57 10.76 15.37 -4.17
CA PRO A 57 10.70 16.77 -3.82
C PRO A 57 9.51 17.37 -4.56
N LEU A 58 8.40 17.64 -3.85
CA LEU A 58 7.27 18.41 -4.36
C LEU A 58 6.48 17.69 -5.49
N VAL A 59 5.26 17.21 -5.18
CA VAL A 59 4.14 16.82 -6.07
C VAL A 59 3.87 15.30 -6.27
N ARG A 60 2.61 14.94 -5.95
CA ARG A 60 1.76 13.80 -6.36
C ARG A 60 2.17 12.37 -5.98
N SER A 61 1.74 11.95 -4.79
CA SER A 61 1.56 10.52 -4.50
C SER A 61 0.32 9.99 -5.23
N GLN A 62 0.47 8.80 -5.79
CA GLN A 62 -0.56 7.96 -6.41
C GLN A 62 -1.67 7.64 -5.40
N LEU A 63 -2.88 8.12 -5.67
CA LEU A 63 -4.07 7.96 -4.81
C LEU A 63 -4.37 6.48 -4.54
N GLY A 64 -4.04 5.60 -5.50
CA GLY A 64 -4.23 4.17 -5.43
C GLY A 64 -3.41 3.47 -4.35
N THR A 65 -2.16 3.87 -4.12
CA THR A 65 -1.37 3.31 -3.01
C THR A 65 -2.00 3.62 -1.65
N TYR A 66 -2.54 4.84 -1.48
CA TYR A 66 -3.27 5.19 -0.25
C TYR A 66 -4.60 4.43 -0.14
N ALA A 67 -5.31 4.28 -1.24
CA ALA A 67 -6.57 3.56 -1.29
C ALA A 67 -6.39 2.07 -0.93
N THR A 68 -5.42 1.38 -1.53
CA THR A 68 -5.06 -0.01 -1.20
C THR A 68 -4.71 -0.16 0.27
N ALA A 69 -3.90 0.76 0.80
CA ALA A 69 -3.51 0.78 2.20
C ALA A 69 -4.71 0.97 3.16
N LEU A 70 -5.60 1.90 2.86
CA LEU A 70 -6.82 2.16 3.64
C LEU A 70 -7.81 1.00 3.57
N PHE A 71 -7.94 0.37 2.40
CA PHE A 71 -8.73 -0.84 2.22
C PHE A 71 -8.25 -1.96 3.15
N LEU A 72 -6.93 -2.20 3.21
CA LEU A 72 -6.37 -3.22 4.11
C LEU A 72 -6.65 -2.90 5.58
N LEU A 73 -6.54 -1.63 6.01
CA LEU A 73 -6.90 -1.24 7.38
C LEU A 73 -8.38 -1.44 7.66
N LYS A 74 -9.25 -1.09 6.71
CA LYS A 74 -10.69 -1.29 6.80
C LYS A 74 -11.01 -2.76 6.99
N GLU A 75 -10.41 -3.64 6.18
CA GLU A 75 -10.59 -5.08 6.25
C GLU A 75 -10.01 -5.70 7.52
N HIS A 76 -8.81 -5.31 7.92
CA HIS A 76 -8.12 -5.85 9.08
C HIS A 76 -8.84 -5.51 10.40
N TYR A 77 -9.23 -4.24 10.55
CA TYR A 77 -9.89 -3.74 11.76
C TYR A 77 -11.42 -3.79 11.70
N LYS A 78 -12.00 -4.33 10.62
CA LYS A 78 -13.46 -4.39 10.40
C LYS A 78 -14.14 -3.03 10.59
N ILE A 79 -13.53 -1.99 10.00
CA ILE A 79 -14.07 -0.63 10.04
C ILE A 79 -15.24 -0.56 9.07
N GLU A 80 -16.46 -0.53 9.58
CA GLU A 80 -17.66 -0.48 8.72
C GLU A 80 -17.77 0.83 7.94
N ASN A 81 -17.45 1.96 8.60
CA ASN A 81 -17.61 3.31 8.04
C ASN A 81 -16.30 4.08 8.09
N LEU A 82 -15.50 3.96 7.04
CA LEU A 82 -14.31 4.79 6.86
C LEU A 82 -14.76 6.23 6.51
N PRO A 83 -14.36 7.27 7.26
CA PRO A 83 -14.73 8.65 6.96
C PRO A 83 -13.90 9.20 5.80
N GLU A 84 -14.05 8.61 4.60
CA GLU A 84 -13.24 8.87 3.41
C GLU A 84 -13.15 10.35 3.05
N GLY A 85 -14.24 11.12 3.23
CA GLY A 85 -14.24 12.56 3.00
C GLY A 85 -13.30 13.33 3.94
N GLN A 86 -13.22 12.94 5.21
CA GLN A 86 -12.30 13.56 6.17
C GLN A 86 -10.85 13.14 5.90
N VAL A 87 -10.63 11.87 5.55
CA VAL A 87 -9.31 11.37 5.15
C VAL A 87 -8.82 12.10 3.91
N SER A 88 -9.64 12.19 2.86
CA SER A 88 -9.34 12.92 1.62
C SER A 88 -9.02 14.38 1.89
N LYS A 89 -9.84 15.05 2.71
CA LYS A 89 -9.63 16.44 3.10
C LYS A 89 -8.28 16.61 3.81
N TYR A 90 -7.96 15.74 4.76
CA TYR A 90 -6.67 15.77 5.45
C TYR A 90 -5.50 15.57 4.48
N LEU A 91 -5.60 14.59 3.57
CA LEU A 91 -4.56 14.32 2.57
C LEU A 91 -4.34 15.53 1.65
N LEU A 92 -5.42 16.21 1.23
CA LEU A 92 -5.34 17.42 0.40
C LEU A 92 -4.76 18.61 1.15
N GLU A 93 -5.28 18.93 2.33
CA GLU A 93 -4.85 20.09 3.14
C GLU A 93 -3.36 20.01 3.53
N ASN A 94 -2.81 18.79 3.61
CA ASN A 94 -1.41 18.55 3.92
C ASN A 94 -0.54 18.31 2.68
N ASN A 95 -1.06 18.54 1.46
CA ASN A 95 -0.37 18.33 0.18
C ASN A 95 0.19 16.90 0.01
N LEU A 96 -0.51 15.90 0.55
CA LEU A 96 -0.16 14.48 0.47
C LEU A 96 -0.73 13.81 -0.79
N ILE A 97 -1.83 14.33 -1.31
CA ILE A 97 -2.39 13.99 -2.61
C ILE A 97 -2.73 15.29 -3.35
N ASP A 98 -2.85 15.21 -4.67
CA ASP A 98 -3.28 16.33 -5.50
C ASP A 98 -4.35 15.83 -6.46
N LEU A 99 -5.54 16.41 -6.38
CA LEU A 99 -6.70 16.07 -7.22
C LEU A 99 -6.64 16.70 -8.61
N ASN A 100 -5.54 17.37 -8.99
CA ASN A 100 -5.38 17.90 -10.34
C ASN A 100 -5.74 16.82 -11.37
N ASN A 101 -6.77 17.11 -12.18
CA ASN A 101 -7.56 16.37 -13.20
C ASN A 101 -6.93 15.22 -14.03
N ASN A 102 -5.81 14.64 -13.60
CA ASN A 102 -5.13 13.47 -14.14
C ASN A 102 -5.31 12.25 -13.22
N ILE A 103 -6.38 12.18 -12.41
CA ILE A 103 -6.86 10.88 -11.92
C ILE A 103 -7.54 10.20 -13.12
N SER A 104 -6.74 9.91 -14.14
CA SER A 104 -7.09 9.01 -15.21
C SER A 104 -6.78 7.62 -14.67
N GLU A 105 -7.76 7.01 -14.00
CA GLU A 105 -7.90 5.58 -14.18
C GLU A 105 -8.12 5.39 -15.69
N GLU A 106 -7.03 5.15 -16.43
CA GLU A 106 -7.19 4.57 -17.76
C GLU A 106 -7.98 3.29 -17.54
N VAL A 107 -9.17 3.21 -18.14
CA VAL A 107 -10.02 2.05 -18.04
C VAL A 107 -9.28 0.90 -18.71
N ILE A 108 -8.60 0.07 -17.93
CA ILE A 108 -7.90 -1.11 -18.42
C ILE A 108 -8.99 -2.16 -18.71
N GLY A 109 -9.50 -2.21 -19.95
CA GLY A 109 -10.42 -3.26 -20.42
C GLY A 109 -11.86 -2.81 -20.73
N PHE A 110 -12.81 -3.76 -20.73
CA PHE A 110 -14.23 -3.51 -20.91
C PHE A 110 -14.91 -3.38 -19.53
N GLY A 111 -15.32 -2.16 -19.15
CA GLY A 111 -15.90 -1.87 -17.83
C GLY A 111 -14.83 -1.71 -16.73
N ASN A 112 -15.24 -1.70 -15.46
CA ASN A 112 -14.35 -1.51 -14.30
C ASN A 112 -13.68 -2.84 -13.86
N MET A 113 -13.20 -3.67 -14.79
CA MET A 113 -12.58 -4.96 -14.45
C MET A 113 -11.08 -4.94 -14.73
N LEU A 114 -10.27 -5.55 -13.85
CA LEU A 114 -8.88 -5.85 -14.13
C LEU A 114 -8.82 -7.09 -15.05
N PRO A 115 -8.25 -6.99 -16.27
CA PRO A 115 -8.20 -8.14 -17.18
C PRO A 115 -7.44 -9.34 -16.60
N MET A 116 -7.78 -10.53 -17.06
CA MET A 116 -6.98 -11.73 -16.79
C MET A 116 -5.54 -11.51 -17.30
N GLY A 117 -4.54 -11.77 -16.45
CA GLY A 117 -3.15 -11.59 -16.84
C GLY A 117 -2.15 -11.63 -15.69
N GLU A 118 -0.87 -11.50 -16.05
CA GLU A 118 0.22 -11.28 -15.10
C GLU A 118 0.67 -9.82 -15.18
N TYR A 119 0.85 -9.20 -14.02
CA TYR A 119 1.25 -7.80 -13.89
C TYR A 119 2.48 -7.69 -13.00
N LYS A 120 3.26 -6.63 -13.20
CA LYS A 120 4.47 -6.37 -12.41
C LYS A 120 4.27 -5.19 -11.47
N LEU A 121 4.54 -5.38 -10.18
CA LEU A 121 4.44 -4.32 -9.18
C LEU A 121 5.42 -3.17 -9.44
N LYS A 122 4.91 -1.93 -9.46
CA LYS A 122 5.70 -0.69 -9.64
C LYS A 122 6.52 -0.33 -8.41
N ASP A 123 6.00 -0.61 -7.22
CA ASP A 123 6.70 -0.47 -5.94
C ASP A 123 6.29 -1.58 -4.98
N GLN A 124 6.79 -1.54 -3.75
CA GLN A 124 6.39 -2.43 -2.67
C GLN A 124 4.92 -2.18 -2.28
N VAL A 125 4.14 -3.26 -2.19
CA VAL A 125 2.72 -3.22 -1.78
C VAL A 125 2.56 -3.83 -0.40
N THR A 126 1.71 -3.22 0.42
CA THR A 126 1.35 -3.74 1.75
C THR A 126 0.38 -4.91 1.59
N ALA A 127 0.52 -5.95 2.41
CA ALA A 127 -0.41 -7.07 2.47
C ALA A 127 -0.92 -7.24 3.91
N ASP A 128 -2.14 -7.77 4.05
CA ASP A 128 -2.76 -8.06 5.34
C ASP A 128 -2.01 -9.16 6.11
N ASP A 129 -1.48 -10.14 5.40
CA ASP A 129 -0.66 -11.22 5.96
C ASP A 129 0.82 -10.80 6.05
N ASP A 130 1.34 -10.81 7.27
CA ASP A 130 2.70 -10.42 7.65
C ASP A 130 3.80 -11.28 7.00
N GLU A 131 3.47 -12.48 6.52
CA GLU A 131 4.40 -13.34 5.80
C GLU A 131 4.61 -12.92 4.34
N ILE A 132 3.71 -12.08 3.80
CA ILE A 132 3.76 -11.63 2.42
C ILE A 132 4.65 -10.38 2.31
N ASP A 133 5.76 -10.54 1.60
CA ASP A 133 6.73 -9.48 1.32
C ASP A 133 6.72 -9.15 -0.19
N ALA A 134 5.69 -8.43 -0.64
CA ALA A 134 5.46 -8.05 -2.03
C ALA A 134 6.28 -6.82 -2.40
N GLN A 135 7.36 -7.02 -3.16
CA GLN A 135 8.36 -6.01 -3.48
C GLN A 135 8.19 -5.48 -4.91
N LYS A 136 8.79 -4.32 -5.17
CA LYS A 136 8.92 -3.78 -6.53
C LYS A 136 9.45 -4.84 -7.49
N GLY A 137 8.75 -5.04 -8.60
CA GLY A 137 9.13 -6.00 -9.63
C GLY A 137 8.60 -7.41 -9.42
N ASP A 138 7.99 -7.73 -8.27
CA ASP A 138 7.29 -9.00 -8.07
C ASP A 138 6.08 -9.09 -9.03
N ILE A 139 5.71 -10.34 -9.35
CA ILE A 139 4.62 -10.66 -10.27
C ILE A 139 3.35 -10.97 -9.48
N VAL A 140 2.24 -10.39 -9.94
CA VAL A 140 0.89 -10.68 -9.46
C VAL A 140 0.03 -11.14 -10.62
N SER A 141 -0.98 -11.95 -10.35
CA SER A 141 -1.82 -12.55 -11.39
C SER A 141 -3.30 -12.35 -11.08
N ALA A 142 -4.05 -11.87 -12.08
CA ALA A 142 -5.50 -11.98 -12.14
C ALA A 142 -5.83 -13.27 -12.92
N LEU A 143 -6.49 -14.22 -12.25
CA LEU A 143 -6.77 -15.54 -12.83
C LEU A 143 -7.95 -15.53 -13.81
N GLU A 144 -8.75 -14.49 -13.76
CA GLU A 144 -9.89 -14.18 -14.63
C GLU A 144 -10.07 -12.66 -14.68
N ASP A 145 -10.95 -12.17 -15.57
CA ASP A 145 -11.34 -10.77 -15.56
C ASP A 145 -11.99 -10.45 -14.20
N THR A 146 -11.29 -9.65 -13.40
CA THR A 146 -11.52 -9.53 -11.97
C THR A 146 -12.18 -8.17 -11.64
N PRO A 147 -13.38 -8.14 -11.06
CA PRO A 147 -13.99 -6.89 -10.59
C PRO A 147 -13.29 -6.37 -9.33
N PRO A 148 -13.43 -5.08 -8.99
CA PRO A 148 -12.90 -4.54 -7.76
C PRO A 148 -13.61 -5.17 -6.55
N SER A 149 -12.84 -5.45 -5.50
CA SER A 149 -13.39 -5.86 -4.20
C SER A 149 -14.04 -4.70 -3.46
N ASP A 150 -13.52 -3.49 -3.65
CA ASP A 150 -14.03 -2.27 -3.03
C ASP A 150 -13.52 -1.03 -3.79
N ARG A 151 -14.07 0.13 -3.46
CA ARG A 151 -13.60 1.42 -3.94
C ARG A 151 -13.31 2.32 -2.74
N VAL A 152 -12.05 2.75 -2.62
CA VAL A 152 -11.58 3.57 -1.48
C VAL A 152 -10.96 4.86 -1.99
N LEU A 153 -11.41 6.00 -1.46
CA LEU A 153 -11.02 7.34 -1.94
C LEU A 153 -11.26 7.53 -3.45
N GLY A 154 -12.27 6.85 -4.00
CA GLY A 154 -12.57 6.89 -5.42
C GLY A 154 -11.68 6.02 -6.31
N VAL A 155 -10.76 5.23 -5.74
CA VAL A 155 -9.90 4.29 -6.49
C VAL A 155 -10.38 2.86 -6.31
N ASP A 156 -10.47 2.13 -7.42
CA ASP A 156 -10.87 0.72 -7.45
C ASP A 156 -9.74 -0.20 -6.95
N ILE A 157 -10.08 -1.12 -6.04
CA ILE A 157 -9.13 -2.06 -5.40
C ILE A 157 -9.41 -3.48 -5.86
N PHE A 158 -8.40 -4.13 -6.45
CA PHE A 158 -8.51 -5.44 -7.07
C PHE A 158 -7.79 -6.52 -6.26
N PRO A 159 -8.41 -7.71 -6.08
CA PRO A 159 -7.74 -8.86 -5.52
C PRO A 159 -6.88 -9.55 -6.58
N VAL A 160 -5.62 -9.84 -6.28
CA VAL A 160 -4.70 -10.56 -7.17
C VAL A 160 -3.92 -11.62 -6.40
N ILE A 161 -3.37 -12.60 -7.11
CA ILE A 161 -2.49 -13.62 -6.53
C ILE A 161 -1.05 -13.17 -6.66
N HIS A 162 -0.35 -12.96 -5.55
CA HIS A 162 1.08 -12.72 -5.55
C HIS A 162 1.83 -14.03 -5.82
N LYS A 163 2.49 -14.12 -6.98
CA LYS A 163 3.03 -15.38 -7.53
C LYS A 163 4.07 -16.04 -6.62
N LYS A 164 4.89 -15.24 -5.94
CA LYS A 164 5.98 -15.71 -5.08
C LYS A 164 5.48 -16.33 -3.77
N SER A 165 4.45 -15.77 -3.15
CA SER A 165 3.86 -16.31 -1.91
C SER A 165 2.68 -17.25 -2.17
N ASN A 166 2.12 -17.24 -3.39
CA ASN A 166 0.87 -17.91 -3.73
C ASN A 166 -0.30 -17.52 -2.82
N LYS A 167 -0.33 -16.24 -2.43
CA LYS A 167 -1.35 -15.67 -1.55
C LYS A 167 -2.06 -14.52 -2.24
N LYS A 168 -3.31 -14.29 -1.84
CA LYS A 168 -4.09 -13.14 -2.28
C LYS A 168 -3.55 -11.87 -1.65
N ILE A 169 -3.35 -10.83 -2.46
CA ILE A 169 -3.12 -9.46 -2.01
C ILE A 169 -4.07 -8.52 -2.74
N TYR A 170 -4.08 -7.25 -2.34
CA TYR A 170 -4.92 -6.22 -2.94
C TYR A 170 -4.04 -5.15 -3.56
N ILE A 171 -4.44 -4.67 -4.73
CA ILE A 171 -3.72 -3.65 -5.51
C ILE A 171 -4.70 -2.66 -6.13
N SER A 172 -4.22 -1.49 -6.48
CA SER A 172 -4.85 -0.56 -7.43
C SER A 172 -4.17 -0.66 -8.79
N LEU A 173 -4.77 -0.10 -9.84
CA LEU A 173 -4.13 -0.03 -11.16
C LEU A 173 -2.84 0.80 -11.14
N GLU A 174 -2.72 1.75 -10.22
CA GLU A 174 -1.50 2.53 -10.05
C GLU A 174 -0.33 1.68 -9.49
N ASP A 175 -0.61 0.57 -8.79
CA ASP A 175 0.42 -0.28 -8.18
C ASP A 175 1.12 -1.22 -9.20
N ILE A 176 0.59 -1.37 -10.42
CA ILE A 176 1.07 -2.31 -11.45
C ILE A 176 1.45 -1.63 -12.76
N ASN A 177 2.43 -2.19 -13.47
CA ASN A 177 2.65 -1.89 -14.89
C ASN A 177 1.79 -2.82 -15.75
N ASP A 178 1.32 -2.28 -16.88
CA ASP A 178 0.75 -3.05 -17.99
C ASP A 178 1.74 -4.11 -18.54
#